data_AF-A0A8J8EVR4-F1
#
_entry.id   AF-A0A8J8EVR4-F1
#
_cell.length_a   1.000
_cell.length_b   1.000
_cell.length_c   1.000
_cell.angle_alpha   90.00
_cell.angle_beta   90.00
_cell.angle_gamma   90.00
#
_symmetry.space_group_name_H-M   'P 1'
#
loop_
_entity.id
_entity.type
_entity.pdbx_description
1 polymer ?
#
loop_
_entity_poly.entity_id
_entity_poly.type
_entity_poly.pdbx_seq_one_letter_code
_entity_poly.pdbx_strand_id
1 'polypeptide(L)'
;MENPKNEEVRKLSPSKLKKIRELSSKTLGKAGSDNYRQKLVFDLLNAVKAKDQDRFLWILLRALNAHIKDNPEAKRLASLLGEAFLSSEADFEKVAYSVILGIMSGGEN
;
A
#
# COMPACT_ATOMS: atom_id res chain seq x y z
N MET A 1 14.38 -25.25 -24.41
CA MET A 1 13.04 -24.68 -24.69
C MET A 1 12.48 -24.18 -23.38
N GLU A 2 12.58 -22.88 -23.14
CA GLU A 2 11.97 -22.25 -21.97
C GLU A 2 10.45 -22.21 -22.15
N ASN A 3 9.72 -22.49 -21.08
CA ASN A 3 8.27 -22.60 -21.06
C ASN A 3 7.67 -21.18 -21.12
N PRO A 4 6.82 -20.83 -22.10
CA PRO A 4 6.25 -19.48 -22.27
C PRO A 4 5.31 -19.04 -21.12
N LYS A 5 5.13 -19.87 -20.09
CA LYS A 5 4.32 -19.57 -18.91
C LYS A 5 5.05 -18.74 -17.84
N ASN A 6 6.33 -18.43 -18.02
CA ASN A 6 7.12 -17.66 -17.04
C ASN A 6 7.19 -16.15 -17.35
N GLU A 7 6.59 -15.68 -18.44
CA GLU A 7 6.84 -14.32 -18.98
C GLU A 7 5.61 -13.40 -18.99
N GLU A 8 4.51 -13.79 -18.34
CA GLU A 8 3.60 -12.77 -17.79
C GLU A 8 4.25 -12.24 -16.50
N VAL A 9 5.25 -11.38 -16.67
CA VAL A 9 5.63 -10.38 -15.66
C VAL A 9 4.32 -9.72 -15.26
N ARG A 10 3.81 -10.06 -14.07
CA ARG A 10 2.45 -9.72 -13.61
C ARG A 10 2.27 -8.22 -13.63
N LYS A 11 1.82 -7.68 -14.77
CA LYS A 11 1.53 -6.25 -14.93
C LYS A 11 0.54 -5.87 -13.84
N LEU A 12 0.88 -4.83 -13.09
CA LEU A 12 0.00 -4.25 -12.09
C LEU A 12 -1.33 -3.84 -12.75
N SER A 13 -2.41 -4.55 -12.44
CA SER A 13 -3.71 -4.29 -13.06
C SER A 13 -4.46 -3.15 -12.33
N PRO A 14 -5.35 -2.43 -13.04
CA PRO A 14 -6.22 -1.44 -12.41
C PRO A 14 -7.08 -2.01 -11.27
N SER A 15 -7.52 -3.27 -11.40
CA SER A 15 -8.29 -3.95 -10.34
C SER A 15 -7.45 -4.19 -9.08
N LYS A 16 -6.16 -4.52 -9.22
CA LYS A 16 -5.24 -4.70 -8.10
C LYS A 16 -5.00 -3.36 -7.38
N LEU A 17 -4.79 -2.27 -8.12
CA LEU A 17 -4.68 -0.92 -7.57
C LEU A 17 -5.93 -0.50 -6.80
N LYS A 18 -7.11 -0.73 -7.38
CA LYS A 18 -8.39 -0.46 -6.70
C LYS A 18 -8.47 -1.25 -5.38
N LYS A 19 -8.08 -2.53 -5.40
CA LYS A 19 -8.13 -3.36 -4.20
C LYS A 19 -7.17 -2.88 -3.10
N ILE A 20 -5.96 -2.46 -3.47
CA ILE A 20 -4.99 -1.85 -2.54
C ILE A 20 -5.58 -0.60 -1.89
N ARG A 21 -6.22 0.27 -2.68
CA ARG A 21 -6.87 1.48 -2.18
C ARG A 21 -8.01 1.18 -1.20
N GLU A 22 -8.90 0.26 -1.55
CA GLU A 22 -10.01 -0.17 -0.68
C GLU A 22 -9.50 -0.72 0.66
N LEU A 23 -8.52 -1.63 0.62
CA LEU A 23 -7.96 -2.23 1.83
C LEU A 23 -7.22 -1.20 2.69
N SER A 24 -6.51 -0.25 2.06
CA SER A 24 -5.83 0.83 2.79
C SER A 24 -6.82 1.74 3.50
N SER A 25 -7.96 2.04 2.86
CA SER A 25 -9.06 2.79 3.48
C SER A 25 -9.65 2.06 4.69
N LYS A 26 -9.98 0.78 4.54
CA LYS A 26 -10.52 -0.06 5.63
C LYS A 26 -9.53 -0.27 6.78
N THR A 27 -8.25 -0.31 6.47
CA THR A 27 -7.21 -0.61 7.48
C THR A 27 -6.76 0.63 8.23
N LEU A 28 -6.45 1.70 7.49
CA LEU A 28 -5.75 2.87 8.00
C LEU A 28 -6.56 4.17 7.86
N GLY A 29 -7.67 4.17 7.10
CA GLY A 29 -8.49 5.35 6.88
C GLY A 29 -9.17 5.89 8.15
N LYS A 30 -9.37 5.04 9.17
CA LYS A 30 -9.85 5.43 10.51
C LYS A 30 -8.87 5.07 11.63
N ALA A 31 -7.62 4.80 11.29
CA ALA A 31 -6.61 4.47 12.29
C ALA A 31 -6.26 5.69 13.16
N GLY A 32 -6.25 5.50 14.48
CA GLY A 32 -5.85 6.52 15.44
C GLY A 32 -6.63 7.84 15.30
N SER A 33 -5.97 8.96 15.62
CA SER A 33 -6.53 10.31 15.46
C SER A 33 -6.32 10.88 14.06
N ASP A 34 -7.05 11.94 13.73
CA ASP A 34 -6.89 12.65 12.46
C ASP A 34 -5.47 13.17 12.27
N ASN A 35 -4.86 13.73 13.33
CA ASN A 35 -3.48 14.18 13.33
C ASN A 35 -2.49 13.02 13.08
N TYR A 36 -2.75 11.84 13.63
CA TYR A 36 -1.94 10.65 13.33
C TYR A 36 -2.01 10.30 11.84
N ARG A 37 -3.22 10.26 11.25
CA ARG A 37 -3.38 9.96 9.81
C ARG A 37 -2.74 11.01 8.91
N GLN A 38 -2.86 12.29 9.25
CA GLN A 38 -2.22 13.38 8.50
C GLN A 38 -0.70 13.22 8.50
N LYS A 39 -0.09 12.94 9.66
CA LYS A 39 1.36 12.68 9.76
C LYS A 39 1.78 11.45 8.95
N LEU A 40 1.03 10.35 9.06
CA LEU A 40 1.29 9.14 8.27
C LEU A 40 1.25 9.42 6.77
N VAL A 41 0.21 10.10 6.28
CA VAL A 41 0.09 10.48 4.86
C VAL A 41 1.25 11.38 4.44
N PHE A 42 1.62 12.37 5.25
CA PHE A 42 2.74 13.27 4.98
C PHE A 42 4.08 12.52 4.87
N ASP A 43 4.36 11.60 5.79
CA ASP A 43 5.59 10.80 5.78
C ASP A 43 5.66 9.88 4.56
N LEU A 44 4.54 9.25 4.18
CA LEU A 44 4.44 8.42 2.97
C LEU A 44 4.65 9.24 1.70
N LEU A 45 4.03 10.43 1.58
CA LEU A 45 4.22 11.33 0.44
C LEU A 45 5.68 11.79 0.31
N ASN A 46 6.34 12.07 1.43
CA ASN A 46 7.76 12.44 1.41
C ASN A 46 8.67 11.30 0.94
N ALA A 47 8.37 10.05 1.32
CA ALA A 47 9.09 8.89 0.82
C ALA A 47 8.89 8.71 -0.69
N VAL A 48 7.66 8.89 -1.20
CA VAL A 48 7.37 8.87 -2.64
C VAL A 48 8.14 9.96 -3.38
N LYS A 49 8.13 11.19 -2.87
CA LYS A 49 8.86 12.34 -3.46
C LYS A 49 10.37 12.09 -3.54
N ALA A 50 10.92 11.39 -2.54
CA ALA A 50 12.34 11.02 -2.50
C ALA A 50 12.68 9.79 -3.35
N LYS A 51 11.68 9.14 -3.98
CA LYS A 51 11.82 7.84 -4.66
C LYS A 51 12.39 6.75 -3.74
N ASP A 52 12.07 6.84 -2.45
CA ASP A 52 12.61 5.96 -1.42
C ASP A 52 11.57 4.88 -1.07
N GLN A 53 11.58 3.81 -1.88
CA GLN A 53 10.65 2.69 -1.73
C GLN A 53 10.82 1.95 -0.41
N ASP A 54 12.06 1.78 0.06
CA ASP A 54 12.35 1.07 1.31
C ASP A 54 11.80 1.83 2.51
N ARG A 55 12.01 3.16 2.54
CA ARG A 55 11.42 4.01 3.58
C ARG A 55 9.91 4.00 3.52
N PHE A 56 9.31 4.08 2.33
CA PHE A 56 7.85 3.99 2.16
C PHE A 56 7.31 2.69 2.76
N LEU A 57 7.92 1.56 2.38
CA LEU A 57 7.54 0.23 2.87
C LEU A 57 7.69 0.11 4.37
N TRP A 58 8.81 0.60 4.93
CA TRP A 58 9.06 0.56 6.36
C TRP A 58 8.01 1.35 7.15
N ILE A 59 7.68 2.58 6.70
CA ILE A 59 6.63 3.40 7.32
C ILE A 59 5.28 2.66 7.28
N LEU A 60 4.91 2.14 6.10
CA LEU A 60 3.63 1.47 5.89
C LEU A 60 3.51 0.19 6.73
N LEU A 61 4.52 -0.68 6.70
CA LEU A 61 4.51 -1.92 7.48
C LEU A 61 4.48 -1.65 8.99
N ARG A 62 5.18 -0.61 9.46
CA ARG A 62 5.10 -0.19 10.86
C ARG A 62 3.68 0.24 11.26
N ALA A 63 3.02 1.02 10.40
CA ALA A 63 1.62 1.42 10.63
C ALA A 63 0.68 0.21 10.62
N LEU A 64 0.82 -0.71 9.65
CA LEU A 64 0.01 -1.92 9.57
C LEU A 64 0.19 -2.82 10.79
N ASN A 65 1.44 -3.03 11.24
CA ASN A 65 1.74 -3.86 12.41
C ASN A 65 1.13 -3.29 13.70
N ALA A 66 1.02 -1.97 13.83
CA ALA A 66 0.36 -1.34 14.97
C ALA A 66 -1.15 -1.68 15.06
N HIS A 67 -1.77 -2.07 13.94
CA HIS A 67 -3.21 -2.35 13.85
C HIS A 67 -3.52 -3.83 13.52
N ILE A 68 -2.51 -4.69 13.42
CA ILE A 68 -2.68 -6.06 12.90
C ILE A 68 -3.48 -6.99 13.82
N LYS A 69 -3.47 -6.71 15.14
CA LYS A 69 -4.21 -7.51 16.13
C LYS A 69 -5.71 -7.27 16.07
N ASP A 70 -6.09 -6.03 15.78
CA ASP A 70 -7.49 -5.58 15.82
C ASP A 70 -8.12 -5.50 14.43
N ASN A 71 -7.32 -5.69 13.37
CA ASN A 71 -7.78 -5.54 11.99
C ASN A 71 -7.30 -6.68 11.08
N PRO A 72 -8.14 -7.69 10.80
CA PRO A 72 -7.79 -8.78 9.88
C PRO A 72 -7.54 -8.32 8.44
N GLU A 73 -8.01 -7.13 8.04
CA GLU A 73 -7.70 -6.55 6.72
C GLU A 73 -6.25 -6.06 6.63
N ALA A 74 -5.59 -5.75 7.76
CA ALA A 74 -4.18 -5.35 7.77
C ALA A 74 -3.27 -6.47 7.23
N LYS A 75 -3.57 -7.72 7.61
CA LYS A 75 -2.82 -8.89 7.11
C LYS A 75 -3.04 -9.09 5.61
N ARG A 76 -4.27 -8.93 5.13
CA ARG A 76 -4.60 -9.02 3.70
C ARG A 76 -3.90 -7.93 2.88
N LEU A 77 -3.90 -6.71 3.39
CA LEU A 77 -3.19 -5.59 2.78
C LEU A 77 -1.69 -5.86 2.72
N ALA A 78 -1.06 -6.31 3.82
CA ALA A 78 0.35 -6.66 3.84
C ALA A 78 0.71 -7.74 2.81
N SER A 79 -0.09 -8.81 2.69
CA SER A 79 0.12 -9.85 1.68
C SER A 79 0.02 -9.29 0.25
N LEU A 80 -0.99 -8.46 -0.03
CA LEU A 80 -1.19 -7.87 -1.35
C LEU A 80 -0.06 -6.91 -1.73
N LEU A 81 0.46 -6.14 -0.77
CA LEU A 81 1.59 -5.24 -0.95
C LEU A 81 2.88 -6.02 -1.18
N GLY A 82 3.10 -7.14 -0.49
CA GLY A 82 4.22 -8.04 -0.75
C GLY A 82 4.25 -8.50 -2.21
N GLU A 83 3.10 -8.87 -2.78
CA GLU A 83 3.04 -9.22 -4.19
C GLU A 83 3.24 -8.01 -5.13
N ALA A 84 2.71 -6.84 -4.77
CA ALA A 84 2.73 -5.65 -5.63
C ALA A 84 4.11 -4.98 -5.69
N PHE A 85 4.83 -4.89 -4.57
CA PHE A 85 6.14 -4.25 -4.52
C PHE A 85 7.29 -5.13 -5.06
N LEU A 86 7.10 -6.45 -5.10
CA LEU A 86 8.04 -7.35 -5.78
C LEU A 86 7.98 -7.25 -7.32
N SER A 87 7.11 -6.42 -7.88
CA SER A 87 6.81 -6.42 -9.32
C SER A 87 7.69 -5.47 -10.16
N SER A 88 8.06 -4.28 -9.65
CA SER A 88 9.13 -3.39 -10.17
C SER A 88 9.07 -2.00 -9.50
N GLU A 89 10.20 -1.27 -9.50
CA GLU A 89 10.27 0.14 -9.10
C GLU A 89 9.38 1.05 -9.99
N ALA A 90 9.15 0.66 -11.25
CA ALA A 90 8.30 1.40 -12.19
C ALA A 90 6.81 1.43 -11.78
N ASP A 91 6.40 0.50 -10.91
CA ASP A 91 5.02 0.43 -10.40
C ASP A 91 4.90 0.98 -8.97
N PHE A 92 6.02 1.32 -8.32
CA PHE A 92 6.09 1.86 -6.96
C PHE A 92 5.12 3.03 -6.77
N GLU A 93 5.22 4.07 -7.60
CA GLU A 93 4.41 5.29 -7.43
C GLU A 93 2.91 4.99 -7.52
N LYS A 94 2.47 4.14 -8.46
CA LYS A 94 1.05 3.80 -8.63
C LYS A 94 0.50 3.07 -7.42
N VAL A 95 1.27 2.12 -6.88
CA VAL A 95 0.91 1.39 -5.66
C VAL A 95 0.87 2.36 -4.48
N ALA A 96 1.92 3.17 -4.31
CA ALA A 96 2.06 4.10 -3.22
C ALA A 96 0.91 5.13 -3.17
N TYR A 97 0.58 5.74 -4.31
CA TYR A 97 -0.55 6.67 -4.39
C TYR A 97 -1.89 5.98 -4.15
N SER A 98 -2.07 4.72 -4.56
CA SER A 98 -3.29 3.97 -4.26
C SER A 98 -3.46 3.73 -2.76
N VAL A 99 -2.37 3.42 -2.04
CA VAL A 99 -2.37 3.33 -0.57
C VAL A 99 -2.73 4.67 0.06
N ILE A 100 -2.03 5.75 -0.33
CA ILE A 100 -2.22 7.09 0.23
C ILE A 100 -3.66 7.59 0.05
N LEU A 101 -4.21 7.46 -1.16
CA LEU A 101 -5.60 7.84 -1.44
C LEU A 101 -6.60 6.99 -0.64
N GLY A 102 -6.27 5.73 -0.38
CA GLY A 102 -7.04 4.88 0.51
C GLY A 102 -7.07 5.44 1.94
N ILE A 103 -5.91 5.76 2.51
CA ILE A 103 -5.81 6.35 3.86
C ILE A 103 -6.57 7.69 3.92
N MET A 104 -6.41 8.55 2.92
CA MET A 104 -7.07 9.87 2.87
C MET A 104 -8.59 9.79 2.76
N SER A 105 -9.14 8.70 2.19
CA SER A 105 -10.60 8.52 2.07
C SER A 105 -11.32 8.25 3.41
N GLY A 106 -10.62 8.22 4.54
CA GLY A 106 -11.29 8.23 5.85
C GLY A 106 -12.11 6.97 6.18
N GLY A 107 -11.93 5.87 5.44
CA GLY A 107 -12.76 4.67 5.57
C GLY A 107 -14.09 4.72 4.80
N GLU A 108 -14.24 5.59 3.80
CA GLU A 108 -15.46 5.79 3.00
C GLU A 108 -15.42 5.13 1.60
N ASN A 109 -14.48 4.21 1.33
CA ASN A 109 -14.33 3.53 0.02
C ASN A 109 -15.04 2.18 -0.08
#